data_AF-A0AA46WBS5-F1
#
_entry.id   AF-A0AA46WBS5-F1
#
_cell.length_a   1.000
_cell.length_b   1.000
_cell.length_c   1.000
_cell.angle_alpha   90.00
_cell.angle_beta   90.00
_cell.angle_gamma   90.00
#
_symmetry.space_group_name_H-M   'P 1'
#
loop_
_entity.id
_entity.type
_entity.pdbx_description
1 polymer ?
#
loop_
_entity_poly.entity_id
_entity_poly.type
_entity_poly.pdbx_seq_one_letter_code
_entity_poly.pdbx_strand_id
1 'polypeptide(L)'
;MIDSETLEESPVAVFAWIKQRARWIKGYMQTYIVHLKNIKSLYKHTGFKGILLLNLFVGSAAFIFFTTPFLLLSLILTKVLNELFLYYFVVVYVTNLILLVIAVKQQKMPFYFYIVSIFFPVYSLLHSAAAFLALWEFILYPERWNKTQHGLWNKSNQNL
;
A
#
# COMPACT_ATOMS: atom_id res chain seq x y z
N MET A 1 -8.62 9.37 27.60
CA MET A 1 -8.25 9.11 26.19
C MET A 1 -6.74 8.99 26.17
N ILE A 2 -6.19 7.99 25.47
CA ILE A 2 -4.75 7.90 25.21
C ILE A 2 -4.45 8.87 24.07
N ASP A 3 -3.39 9.67 24.16
CA ASP A 3 -2.96 10.53 23.06
C ASP A 3 -2.60 9.70 21.83
N SER A 4 -3.16 10.05 20.68
CA SER A 4 -2.96 9.32 19.42
C SER A 4 -1.63 9.65 18.74
N GLU A 5 -0.92 10.67 19.23
CA GLU A 5 0.34 11.12 18.67
C GLU A 5 1.51 10.31 19.25
N THR A 6 1.96 9.30 18.52
CA THR A 6 3.05 8.41 18.97
C THR A 6 4.45 8.90 18.58
N LEU A 7 4.55 9.98 17.79
CA LEU A 7 5.80 10.56 17.27
C LEU A 7 6.82 9.50 16.78
N GLU A 8 6.33 8.39 16.22
CA GLU A 8 7.17 7.28 15.80
C GLU A 8 8.06 7.67 14.60
N GLU A 9 9.30 7.19 14.61
CA GLU A 9 10.30 7.52 13.59
C GLU A 9 9.89 7.00 12.20
N SER A 10 9.86 7.90 11.21
CA SER A 10 9.62 7.53 9.81
C SER A 10 10.87 6.87 9.20
N PRO A 11 10.74 5.86 8.34
CA PRO A 11 11.88 5.24 7.67
C PRO A 11 12.65 6.26 6.82
N VAL A 12 13.93 6.45 7.14
CA VAL A 12 14.81 7.43 6.49
C VAL A 12 15.38 6.92 5.16
N ALA A 13 15.41 5.60 4.95
CA ALA A 13 15.96 4.95 3.77
C ALA A 13 14.88 4.26 2.93
N VAL A 14 14.98 4.37 1.61
CA VAL A 14 14.04 3.76 0.65
C VAL A 14 13.89 2.26 0.87
N PHE A 15 15.00 1.55 1.11
CA PHE A 15 14.95 0.11 1.35
C PHE A 15 14.29 -0.27 2.69
N ALA A 16 14.44 0.58 3.72
CA ALA A 16 13.73 0.40 4.99
C ALA A 16 12.21 0.61 4.81
N TRP A 17 11.82 1.62 4.02
CA TRP A 17 10.43 1.85 3.63
C TRP A 17 9.86 0.65 2.85
N ILE A 18 10.60 0.11 1.88
CA ILE A 18 10.16 -1.06 1.08
C ILE A 18 9.93 -2.26 2.00
N LYS A 19 10.86 -2.55 2.92
CA LYS A 19 10.70 -3.64 3.90
C LYS A 19 9.50 -3.44 4.81
N GLN A 20 9.27 -2.21 5.28
CA GLN A 20 8.12 -1.89 6.13
C GLN A 20 6.80 -2.09 5.37
N ARG A 21 6.71 -1.63 4.12
CA ARG A 21 5.50 -1.77 3.30
C ARG A 21 5.27 -3.22 2.85
N ALA A 22 6.32 -3.92 2.47
CA ALA A 22 6.25 -5.34 2.11
C ALA A 22 5.68 -6.17 3.27
N ARG A 23 6.09 -5.85 4.51
CA ARG A 23 5.53 -6.46 5.73
C ARG A 23 4.01 -6.29 5.82
N TRP A 24 3.50 -5.09 5.58
CA TRP A 24 2.06 -4.80 5.67
C TRP A 24 1.28 -5.52 4.57
N ILE A 25 1.77 -5.47 3.33
CA ILE A 25 1.16 -6.16 2.19
C ILE A 25 1.09 -7.67 2.44
N LYS A 26 2.18 -8.26 2.96
CA LYS A 26 2.23 -9.66 3.37
C LYS A 26 1.18 -10.00 4.44
N GLY A 27 0.97 -9.12 5.42
CA GLY A 27 -0.08 -9.27 6.43
C GLY A 27 -1.49 -9.25 5.83
N TYR A 28 -1.74 -8.36 4.88
CA TYR A 28 -3.01 -8.34 4.14
C TYR A 28 -3.23 -9.62 3.35
N MET A 29 -2.22 -10.13 2.64
CA MET A 29 -2.29 -11.40 1.91
C MET A 29 -2.61 -12.58 2.84
N GLN A 30 -1.91 -12.67 3.98
CA GLN A 30 -2.14 -13.71 4.98
C GLN A 30 -3.59 -13.69 5.49
N THR A 31 -4.06 -12.50 5.90
CA THR A 31 -5.42 -12.31 6.42
C THR A 31 -6.46 -12.69 5.36
N TYR A 32 -6.27 -12.22 4.13
CA TYR A 32 -7.18 -12.48 3.03
C TYR A 32 -7.29 -13.97 2.71
N ILE A 33 -6.16 -14.68 2.59
CA ILE A 33 -6.14 -16.11 2.28
C ILE A 33 -6.77 -16.94 3.40
N VAL A 34 -6.52 -16.62 4.67
CA VAL A 34 -7.13 -17.33 5.81
C VAL A 34 -8.65 -17.22 5.77
N HIS A 35 -9.18 -16.03 5.49
CA HIS A 35 -10.63 -15.83 5.38
C HIS A 35 -11.23 -16.47 4.13
N LEU A 36 -10.52 -16.46 2.99
CA LEU A 36 -10.97 -17.15 1.78
C LEU A 36 -11.03 -18.67 1.95
N LYS A 37 -10.06 -19.28 2.64
CA LYS A 37 -10.07 -20.73 2.94
C LYS A 37 -11.32 -21.14 3.72
N ASN A 38 -11.87 -20.24 4.53
CA ASN A 38 -13.05 -20.47 5.36
C ASN A 38 -14.22 -19.55 4.98
N ILE A 39 -14.44 -19.33 3.67
CA ILE A 39 -15.47 -18.40 3.17
C ILE A 39 -16.88 -18.73 3.69
N LYS A 40 -17.21 -20.01 3.89
CA LYS A 40 -18.49 -20.45 4.47
C LYS A 40 -18.66 -19.96 5.90
N SER A 41 -17.59 -20.03 6.70
CA SER A 41 -17.59 -19.52 8.08
C SER A 41 -17.72 -18.00 8.09
N LEU A 42 -16.99 -17.30 7.21
CA LEU A 42 -17.10 -15.85 7.07
C LEU A 42 -18.54 -15.45 6.72
N TYR A 43 -19.14 -16.08 5.71
CA TYR A 43 -20.53 -15.82 5.34
C TYR A 43 -21.49 -16.03 6.51
N LYS A 44 -21.32 -17.10 7.30
CA LYS A 44 -22.17 -17.38 8.46
C LYS A 44 -22.12 -16.28 9.52
N HIS A 45 -20.95 -15.67 9.76
CA HIS A 45 -20.76 -14.67 10.82
C HIS A 45 -21.03 -13.24 10.35
N THR A 46 -20.72 -12.90 9.09
CA THR A 46 -20.76 -11.52 8.59
C THR A 46 -21.74 -11.30 7.43
N GLY A 47 -22.30 -12.38 6.89
CA GLY A 47 -23.08 -12.37 5.66
C GLY A 47 -22.27 -11.91 4.45
N PHE A 48 -22.99 -11.55 3.38
CA PHE A 48 -22.40 -11.04 2.15
C PHE A 48 -21.63 -9.72 2.36
N LYS A 49 -22.09 -8.86 3.28
CA LYS A 49 -21.44 -7.57 3.57
C LYS A 49 -19.99 -7.76 4.04
N GLY A 50 -19.72 -8.71 4.93
CA GLY A 50 -18.34 -8.93 5.37
C GLY A 50 -17.43 -9.50 4.29
N ILE A 51 -17.97 -10.31 3.37
CA ILE A 51 -17.21 -10.75 2.19
C ILE A 51 -16.87 -9.55 1.31
N LEU A 52 -17.83 -8.66 1.07
CA LEU A 52 -17.60 -7.45 0.28
C LEU A 52 -16.53 -6.57 0.92
N LEU A 53 -16.62 -6.31 2.23
CA LEU A 53 -15.63 -5.52 2.97
C LEU A 53 -14.24 -6.18 2.96
N LEU A 54 -14.16 -7.51 3.13
CA LEU A 54 -12.89 -8.24 3.03
C LEU A 54 -12.24 -8.01 1.66
N ASN A 55 -13.00 -8.12 0.57
CA ASN A 55 -12.48 -7.90 -0.77
C ASN A 55 -12.06 -6.44 -0.99
N LEU A 56 -12.91 -5.49 -0.60
CA LEU A 56 -12.67 -4.07 -0.83
C LEU A 56 -11.48 -3.52 -0.03
N PHE A 57 -11.32 -3.93 1.22
CA PHE A 57 -10.28 -3.36 2.10
C PHE A 57 -9.04 -4.24 2.20
N VAL A 58 -9.20 -5.54 2.46
CA VAL A 58 -8.06 -6.45 2.67
C VAL A 58 -7.54 -6.98 1.33
N GLY A 59 -8.44 -7.45 0.47
CA GLY A 59 -8.10 -7.95 -0.87
C GLY A 59 -7.47 -6.86 -1.72
N SER A 60 -8.12 -5.69 -1.86
CA SER A 60 -7.55 -4.57 -2.62
C SER A 60 -6.19 -4.15 -2.08
N ALA A 61 -6.02 -4.00 -0.75
CA ALA A 61 -4.73 -3.62 -0.18
C ALA A 61 -3.62 -4.65 -0.42
N ALA A 62 -3.97 -5.93 -0.51
CA ALA A 62 -3.03 -7.00 -0.85
C ALA A 62 -2.60 -6.94 -2.33
N PHE A 63 -3.53 -6.65 -3.25
CA PHE A 63 -3.31 -6.91 -4.68
C PHE A 63 -3.18 -5.68 -5.59
N ILE A 64 -3.67 -4.52 -5.18
CA ILE A 64 -3.77 -3.34 -6.07
C ILE A 64 -2.43 -2.89 -6.64
N PHE A 65 -1.33 -3.07 -5.91
CA PHE A 65 -0.01 -2.63 -6.35
C PHE A 65 0.69 -3.60 -7.32
N PHE A 66 0.17 -4.81 -7.53
CA PHE A 66 0.68 -5.68 -8.60
C PHE A 66 0.23 -5.22 -9.97
N THR A 67 -0.94 -4.57 -10.07
CA THR A 67 -1.51 -4.22 -11.38
C THR A 67 -0.71 -3.12 -12.06
N THR A 68 -0.24 -2.11 -11.31
CA THR A 68 0.48 -0.94 -11.83
C THR A 68 1.58 -1.25 -12.87
N PRO A 69 2.54 -2.16 -12.63
CA PRO A 69 3.60 -2.48 -13.60
C PRO A 69 3.07 -3.21 -14.85
N PHE A 70 2.14 -4.15 -14.70
CA PHE A 70 1.52 -4.82 -15.86
C PHE A 70 0.71 -3.83 -16.70
N LEU A 71 0.06 -2.88 -16.03
CA LEU A 71 -0.69 -1.82 -16.68
C LEU A 71 0.23 -0.87 -17.46
N LEU A 72 1.38 -0.47 -16.89
CA LEU A 72 2.39 0.29 -17.65
C LEU A 72 2.96 -0.49 -18.84
N LEU A 73 3.16 -1.79 -18.70
CA LEU A 73 3.64 -2.63 -19.80
C LEU A 73 2.61 -2.70 -20.93
N SER A 74 1.32 -2.77 -20.62
CA SER A 74 0.25 -2.80 -21.63
C SER A 74 0.17 -1.56 -22.51
N LEU A 75 0.51 -0.38 -21.97
CA LEU A 75 0.61 0.89 -22.72
C LEU A 75 1.55 0.80 -23.91
N ILE A 76 2.64 0.05 -23.73
CA ILE A 76 3.71 -0.12 -24.71
C ILE A 76 3.33 -1.17 -25.75
N LEU A 77 2.61 -2.23 -25.34
CA LEU A 77 2.43 -3.44 -26.15
C LEU A 77 1.15 -3.46 -27.01
N THR A 78 0.07 -2.76 -26.63
CA THR A 78 -1.24 -2.97 -27.28
C THR A 78 -2.10 -1.71 -27.37
N LYS A 79 -2.57 -1.32 -28.56
CA LYS A 79 -3.44 -0.13 -28.74
C LYS A 79 -4.84 -0.26 -28.11
N VAL A 80 -5.45 -1.45 -28.10
CA VAL A 80 -6.85 -1.64 -27.63
C VAL A 80 -6.96 -1.58 -26.11
N LEU A 81 -5.97 -2.09 -25.37
CA LEU A 81 -5.93 -1.97 -23.92
C LEU A 81 -5.66 -0.54 -23.46
N ASN A 82 -5.17 0.36 -24.35
CA ASN A 82 -4.74 1.70 -23.97
C ASN A 82 -5.89 2.65 -23.60
N GLU A 83 -7.05 2.60 -24.26
CA GLU A 83 -8.14 3.56 -24.00
C GLU A 83 -8.87 3.29 -22.69
N LEU A 84 -9.30 2.04 -22.46
CA LEU A 84 -9.90 1.62 -21.19
C LEU A 84 -8.92 1.80 -20.04
N PHE A 85 -7.62 1.53 -20.29
CA PHE A 85 -6.58 1.80 -19.32
C PHE A 85 -6.43 3.29 -19.00
N LEU A 86 -6.39 4.16 -20.01
CA LEU A 86 -6.24 5.59 -19.79
C LEU A 86 -7.41 6.13 -18.98
N TYR A 87 -8.62 5.66 -19.25
CA TYR A 87 -9.80 5.98 -18.43
C TYR A 87 -9.63 5.51 -16.98
N TYR A 88 -9.29 4.23 -16.76
CA TYR A 88 -9.05 3.69 -15.41
C TYR A 88 -7.95 4.46 -14.66
N PHE A 89 -6.83 4.72 -15.33
CA PHE A 89 -5.70 5.45 -14.76
C PHE A 89 -6.09 6.87 -14.37
N VAL A 90 -6.78 7.60 -15.25
CA VAL A 90 -7.26 8.96 -14.97
C VAL A 90 -8.23 8.96 -13.79
N VAL A 91 -9.20 8.04 -13.76
CA VAL A 91 -10.18 7.95 -12.67
C VAL A 91 -9.48 7.66 -11.33
N VAL A 92 -8.59 6.67 -11.28
CA VAL A 92 -7.84 6.32 -10.06
C VAL A 92 -6.93 7.45 -9.61
N TYR A 93 -6.21 8.07 -10.55
CA TYR A 93 -5.29 9.16 -10.27
C TYR A 93 -6.02 10.40 -9.72
N VAL A 94 -7.10 10.82 -10.38
CA VAL A 94 -7.94 11.95 -9.92
C VAL A 94 -8.57 11.66 -8.57
N THR A 95 -9.11 10.45 -8.38
CA THR A 95 -9.72 10.06 -7.10
C THR A 95 -8.69 10.11 -5.98
N ASN A 96 -7.48 9.59 -6.21
CA ASN A 96 -6.41 9.62 -5.23
C ASN A 96 -5.98 11.05 -4.92
N LEU A 97 -5.77 11.89 -5.94
CA LEU A 97 -5.42 13.30 -5.74
C LEU A 97 -6.45 14.02 -4.87
N ILE A 98 -7.75 13.82 -5.12
CA ILE A 98 -8.83 14.42 -4.33
C ILE A 98 -8.75 13.94 -2.87
N LEU A 99 -8.65 12.63 -2.65
CA LEU A 99 -8.56 12.06 -1.30
C LEU A 99 -7.33 12.54 -0.53
N LEU A 100 -6.18 12.65 -1.20
CA LEU A 100 -4.94 13.10 -0.58
C LEU A 100 -4.98 14.59 -0.26
N VAL A 101 -5.57 15.42 -1.12
CA VAL A 101 -5.82 16.85 -0.84
C VAL A 101 -6.73 17.02 0.38
N ILE A 102 -7.78 16.21 0.49
CA ILE A 102 -8.66 16.22 1.66
C ILE A 102 -7.88 15.82 2.92
N ALA A 103 -7.08 14.75 2.85
CA ALA A 103 -6.28 14.26 3.98
C ALA A 103 -5.26 15.31 4.46
N VAL A 104 -4.54 15.96 3.54
CA VAL A 104 -3.56 17.02 3.86
C VAL A 104 -4.24 18.21 4.55
N LYS A 105 -5.44 18.61 4.08
CA LYS A 105 -6.22 19.68 4.73
C LYS A 105 -6.70 19.30 6.13
N GLN A 106 -7.26 18.09 6.28
CA GLN A 106 -7.79 17.62 7.56
C GLN A 106 -6.70 17.45 8.62
N GLN A 107 -5.53 16.94 8.22
CA GLN A 107 -4.39 16.75 9.12
C GLN A 107 -3.50 17.99 9.26
N LYS A 108 -3.90 19.14 8.68
CA LYS A 108 -3.13 20.40 8.70
C LYS A 108 -1.67 20.21 8.30
N MET A 109 -1.45 19.36 7.30
CA MET A 109 -0.12 19.01 6.83
C MET A 109 0.52 20.17 6.04
N PRO A 110 1.86 20.29 6.07
CA PRO A 110 2.59 21.33 5.36
C PRO A 110 2.45 21.24 3.83
N PHE A 111 2.64 22.37 3.14
CA PHE A 111 2.33 22.53 1.72
C PHE A 111 3.06 21.55 0.79
N TYR A 112 4.28 21.11 1.13
CA TYR A 112 5.04 20.19 0.28
C TYR A 112 4.32 18.85 0.06
N PHE A 113 3.40 18.44 0.94
CA PHE A 113 2.62 17.21 0.72
C PHE A 113 1.69 17.31 -0.49
N TYR A 114 1.23 18.50 -0.89
CA TYR A 114 0.47 18.68 -2.14
C TYR A 114 1.31 18.37 -3.38
N ILE A 115 2.61 18.70 -3.34
CA ILE A 115 3.54 18.41 -4.44
C ILE A 115 3.78 16.90 -4.51
N VAL A 116 3.95 16.24 -3.36
CA VAL A 116 4.11 14.77 -3.28
C VAL A 116 2.91 14.04 -3.90
N SER A 117 1.68 14.57 -3.77
CA SER A 117 0.48 14.02 -4.40
C SER A 117 0.62 13.83 -5.91
N ILE A 118 1.27 14.78 -6.59
CA ILE A 118 1.45 14.74 -8.06
C ILE A 118 2.38 13.59 -8.45
N PHE A 119 3.36 13.27 -7.61
CA PHE A 119 4.29 12.17 -7.81
C PHE A 119 3.73 10.80 -7.40
N PHE A 120 2.44 10.71 -7.07
CA PHE A 120 1.79 9.44 -6.73
C PHE A 120 2.03 8.30 -7.76
N PRO A 121 2.00 8.53 -9.09
CA PRO A 121 2.22 7.45 -10.07
C PRO A 121 3.65 6.89 -10.02
N VAL A 122 4.63 7.69 -9.62
CA VAL A 122 6.00 7.22 -9.39
C VAL A 122 6.07 6.47 -8.07
N TYR A 123 5.39 6.98 -7.04
CA TYR A 123 5.33 6.36 -5.73
C TYR A 123 4.56 5.02 -5.70
N SER A 124 3.60 4.83 -6.61
CA SER A 124 2.90 3.55 -6.76
C SER A 124 3.83 2.45 -7.31
N LEU A 125 4.83 2.79 -8.13
CA LEU A 125 5.86 1.83 -8.56
C LEU A 125 6.73 1.35 -7.41
N LEU A 126 7.03 2.23 -6.46
CA LEU A 126 7.74 1.85 -5.25
C LEU A 126 6.90 0.88 -4.39
N HIS A 127 5.58 1.10 -4.33
CA HIS A 127 4.66 0.14 -3.72
C HIS A 127 4.62 -1.19 -4.48
N SER A 128 4.65 -1.18 -5.81
CA SER A 128 4.73 -2.39 -6.62
C SER A 128 5.98 -3.20 -6.30
N ALA A 129 7.14 -2.55 -6.16
CA ALA A 129 8.37 -3.22 -5.73
C ALA A 129 8.22 -3.87 -4.34
N ALA A 130 7.62 -3.16 -3.39
CA ALA A 130 7.32 -3.71 -2.07
C ALA A 130 6.31 -4.87 -2.13
N ALA A 131 5.32 -4.82 -3.03
CA ALA A 131 4.34 -5.88 -3.22
C ALA A 131 4.98 -7.17 -3.76
N PHE A 132 5.86 -7.07 -4.76
CA PHE A 132 6.60 -8.24 -5.24
C PHE A 132 7.54 -8.82 -4.19
N LEU A 133 8.22 -7.98 -3.41
CA LEU A 133 9.01 -8.45 -2.28
C LEU A 133 8.13 -9.17 -1.25
N ALA A 134 6.96 -8.63 -0.93
CA ALA A 134 6.00 -9.25 -0.03
C ALA A 134 5.54 -10.62 -0.54
N LEU A 135 5.24 -10.74 -1.83
CA LEU A 135 4.84 -12.00 -2.46
C LEU A 135 5.95 -13.04 -2.39
N TRP A 136 7.18 -12.63 -2.72
CA TRP A 136 8.36 -13.48 -2.62
C TRP A 136 8.59 -13.99 -1.20
N GLU A 137 8.56 -13.09 -0.20
CA GLU A 137 8.68 -13.43 1.21
C GLU A 137 7.50 -14.23 1.74
N PHE A 138 6.30 -14.05 1.20
CA PHE A 138 5.12 -14.80 1.58
C PHE A 138 5.22 -16.26 1.13
N ILE A 139 5.75 -16.51 -0.08
CA ILE A 139 5.90 -17.85 -0.64
C ILE A 139 7.08 -18.60 0.00
N LEU A 140 8.26 -17.97 0.09
CA LEU A 140 9.48 -18.64 0.52
C LEU A 140 9.72 -18.61 2.03
N TYR A 141 9.30 -17.54 2.71
CA TYR A 141 9.58 -17.33 4.13
C TYR A 141 8.33 -16.85 4.89
N PRO A 142 7.22 -17.61 4.88
CA PRO A 142 5.92 -17.14 5.38
C PRO A 142 5.97 -16.62 6.82
N GLU A 143 6.78 -17.22 7.69
CA GLU A 143 6.93 -16.84 9.10
C GLU A 143 7.87 -15.65 9.34
N ARG A 144 8.71 -15.31 8.35
CA ARG A 144 9.67 -14.22 8.49
C ARG A 144 8.96 -12.88 8.38
N TRP A 145 9.07 -12.08 9.42
CA TRP A 145 8.69 -10.68 9.42
C TRP A 145 9.94 -9.82 9.31
N ASN A 146 9.99 -8.94 8.30
CA ASN A 146 11.02 -7.90 8.28
C ASN A 146 10.93 -7.12 9.59
N LYS A 147 12.04 -6.72 10.22
CA LYS A 147 12.03 -5.80 11.35
C LYS A 147 12.68 -4.48 10.91
N THR A 148 12.10 -3.36 11.33
CA THR A 148 12.69 -2.04 11.11
C THR A 148 13.66 -1.77 12.26
N GLN A 149 14.80 -1.17 11.95
CA GLN A 149 15.71 -0.68 12.99
C GLN A 149 15.13 0.59 13.58
N HIS A 150 15.14 0.71 14.90
CA HIS A 150 14.65 1.89 15.62
C HIS A 150 15.82 2.70 16.20
N GLY A 151 15.66 4.02 16.32
CA GLY A 151 16.63 4.89 16.99
C GLY A 151 17.76 5.37 16.09
N LEU A 152 17.51 5.51 14.78
CA LEU A 152 18.50 6.05 13.86
C LEU A 152 18.66 7.57 14.05
N TRP A 153 17.57 8.27 14.36
CA TRP A 153 17.55 9.70 14.67
C TRP A 153 18.44 10.10 15.86
N ASN A 154 18.48 9.29 16.93
CA ASN A 154 19.35 9.55 18.08
C ASN A 154 20.84 9.45 17.72
N LYS A 155 21.22 8.57 16.77
CA LYS A 155 22.60 8.44 16.31
C LYS A 155 23.02 9.56 15.37
N SER A 156 22.12 10.12 14.57
CA SER A 156 22.46 11.26 13.70
C SER A 156 22.70 12.54 14.50
N ASN A 157 21.95 12.75 15.59
CA ASN A 157 22.13 13.93 16.46
C ASN A 157 23.37 13.88 17.37
N GLN A 158 24.01 12.72 17.52
CA GLN A 158 25.27 12.59 18.27
C GLN A 158 26.52 12.91 17.42
N ASN A 159 26.35 13.01 16.10
CA ASN A 159 27.44 13.26 15.14
C ASN A 159 27.38 14.68 14.53
N LEU A 160 26.60 15.58 15.15
CA LEU A 160 26.54 17.02 14.87
C LEU A 160 27.04 17.78 16.11
#